data_AF-A0A7S3MM24-F1
#
_entry.id   AF-A0A7S3MM24-F1
#
_cell.length_a   1.000
_cell.length_b   1.000
_cell.length_c   1.000
_cell.angle_alpha   90.00
_cell.angle_beta   90.00
_cell.angle_gamma   90.00
#
_symmetry.space_group_name_H-M   'P 1'
#
loop_
_entity.id
_entity.type
_entity.pdbx_description
1 polymer ?
#
loop_
_entity_poly.entity_id
_entity_poly.type
_entity_poly.pdbx_seq_one_letter_code
_entity_poly.pdbx_strand_id
1 'polypeptide(L)'
;MRNPPSHIKNAGDFEPLYPPQEFILEESLRREAERVVHQENLLNRVVFDAIDPSPYTGAAPVDVSESGEMPPFYIPTSAEDNTLLFESRFESGNLRRAIQVYEYEYDLI
;
A
#
# COMPACT_ATOMS: atom_id res chain seq x y z
N MET A 1 39.08 10.56 -10.18
CA MET A 1 38.32 10.64 -11.44
C MET A 1 38.11 12.11 -11.80
N ARG A 2 38.45 12.56 -13.02
CA ARG A 2 38.68 13.98 -13.31
C ARG A 2 37.51 14.73 -13.98
N ASN A 3 36.32 14.14 -14.10
CA ASN A 3 35.08 14.82 -14.51
C ASN A 3 33.89 13.84 -14.37
N PRO A 4 33.04 13.97 -13.33
CA PRO A 4 31.83 13.15 -13.22
C PRO A 4 30.76 13.59 -14.25
N PRO A 5 29.86 12.67 -14.68
CA PRO A 5 28.71 12.98 -15.54
C PRO A 5 27.86 14.14 -15.00
N SER A 6 27.28 14.95 -15.90
CA SER A 6 26.51 16.17 -15.58
C SER A 6 25.39 15.96 -14.55
N HIS A 7 24.76 14.78 -14.53
CA HIS A 7 23.62 14.47 -13.68
C HIS A 7 23.99 14.18 -12.21
N ILE A 8 25.27 13.97 -11.91
CA ILE A 8 25.76 13.63 -10.56
C ILE A 8 26.43 14.85 -9.90
N LYS A 9 26.56 15.96 -10.63
CA LYS A 9 27.23 17.19 -10.15
C LYS A 9 26.54 17.82 -8.93
N ASN A 10 25.23 17.58 -8.79
CA ASN A 10 24.40 18.07 -7.69
C ASN A 10 23.77 16.92 -6.89
N ALA A 11 24.25 15.68 -7.06
CA ALA A 11 23.83 14.60 -6.17
C ALA A 11 24.33 15.01 -4.77
N GLY A 12 23.39 15.19 -3.84
CA GLY A 12 23.73 15.46 -2.44
C GLY A 12 24.55 14.32 -1.85
N ASP A 13 24.97 14.48 -0.60
CA ASP A 13 25.55 13.37 0.16
C ASP A 13 24.58 12.19 0.11
N PHE A 14 25.10 11.00 -0.19
CA PHE A 14 24.30 9.77 -0.19
C PHE A 14 23.59 9.64 1.16
N GLU A 15 22.33 9.19 1.15
CA GLU A 15 21.68 8.82 2.39
C GLU A 15 22.53 7.78 3.12
N PRO A 16 22.77 7.96 4.43
CA PRO A 16 23.54 6.99 5.19
C PRO A 16 22.83 5.65 5.12
N LEU A 17 23.60 4.59 4.88
CA LEU A 17 23.08 3.23 4.96
C LEU A 17 22.57 2.99 6.38
N TYR A 18 21.29 2.67 6.50
CA TYR A 18 20.72 2.30 7.80
C TYR A 18 21.42 1.03 8.31
N PRO A 19 21.86 1.02 9.58
CA PRO A 19 22.36 -0.20 10.18
C PRO A 19 21.25 -1.26 10.13
N PRO A 20 21.58 -2.53 9.83
CA PRO A 20 20.62 -3.61 9.92
C PRO A 20 19.98 -3.63 11.31
N GLN A 21 18.65 -3.71 11.35
CA GLN A 21 17.93 -3.79 12.61
C GLN A 21 18.25 -5.12 13.30
N GLU A 22 18.81 -5.05 14.51
CA GLU A 22 19.06 -6.25 15.30
C GLU A 22 17.72 -6.95 15.61
N PHE A 23 17.73 -8.28 15.66
CA PHE A 23 16.58 -9.12 16.01
C PHE A 23 15.37 -9.04 15.05
N ILE A 24 15.54 -8.56 13.81
CA ILE A 24 14.45 -8.48 12.83
C ILE A 24 13.70 -9.80 12.63
N LEU A 25 14.43 -10.93 12.64
CA LEU A 25 13.83 -12.27 12.50
C LEU A 25 13.03 -12.68 13.73
N GLU A 26 13.55 -12.42 14.93
CA GLU A 26 12.86 -12.73 16.19
C GLU A 26 11.58 -11.90 16.33
N GLU A 27 11.66 -10.60 16.04
CA GLU A 27 10.50 -9.72 16.03
C GLU A 27 9.45 -10.14 15.00
N SER A 28 9.89 -10.58 13.82
CA SER A 28 8.98 -11.09 12.78
C SER A 28 8.26 -12.34 13.27
N LEU A 29 8.98 -13.30 13.85
CA LEU A 29 8.40 -14.53 14.41
C LEU A 29 7.45 -14.25 15.58
N ARG A 30 7.81 -13.31 16.46
CA ARG A 30 6.97 -12.89 17.59
C ARG A 30 5.65 -12.31 17.10
N ARG A 31 5.69 -11.39 16.13
CA ARG A 31 4.50 -10.83 15.51
C ARG A 31 3.65 -11.88 14.81
N GLU A 32 4.27 -12.80 14.07
CA GLU A 32 3.56 -13.88 13.40
C GLU A 32 2.86 -14.81 14.42
N ALA A 33 3.51 -15.14 15.53
CA ALA A 33 2.89 -15.89 16.61
C ALA A 33 1.71 -15.13 17.24
N GLU A 34 1.86 -13.82 17.50
CA GLU A 34 0.77 -12.97 17.99
C GLU A 34 -0.43 -12.96 17.03
N ARG A 35 -0.19 -12.92 15.70
CA ARG A 35 -1.27 -13.02 14.68
C ARG A 35 -1.99 -14.36 14.71
N VAL A 36 -1.26 -15.45 14.91
CA VAL A 36 -1.85 -16.80 14.99
C VAL A 36 -2.68 -16.97 16.26
N VAL A 37 -2.24 -16.38 17.37
CA VAL A 37 -2.95 -16.44 18.66
C VAL A 37 -4.20 -15.54 18.65
N HIS A 38 -4.12 -14.36 18.04
CA HIS A 38 -5.17 -13.34 18.06
C HIS A 38 -5.80 -13.11 16.68
N GLN A 39 -6.27 -14.19 16.05
CA GLN A 39 -6.90 -14.12 14.74
C GLN A 39 -8.16 -13.24 14.72
N GLU A 40 -8.85 -13.11 15.87
CA GLU A 40 -10.02 -12.26 16.05
C GLU A 40 -9.74 -10.77 15.82
N ASN A 41 -8.48 -10.34 15.95
CA ASN A 41 -8.07 -8.96 15.74
C ASN A 41 -7.78 -8.64 14.27
N LEU A 42 -7.77 -9.63 13.39
CA LEU A 42 -7.51 -9.43 11.96
C LEU A 42 -8.72 -8.80 11.28
N LEU A 43 -8.50 -7.64 10.65
CA LEU A 43 -9.54 -6.93 9.91
C LEU A 43 -9.88 -7.64 8.58
N ASN A 44 -8.87 -8.17 7.89
CA ASN A 44 -8.97 -8.82 6.58
C ASN A 44 -9.80 -8.04 5.55
N ARG A 45 -9.70 -6.72 5.58
CA ARG A 45 -10.51 -5.83 4.75
C ARG A 45 -9.78 -5.53 3.46
N VAL A 46 -10.35 -5.94 2.33
CA VAL A 46 -9.82 -5.56 1.01
C VAL A 46 -10.10 -4.07 0.79
N VAL A 47 -9.03 -3.29 0.59
CA VAL A 47 -9.09 -1.83 0.36
C VAL A 47 -8.62 -1.45 -1.04
N PHE A 48 -8.08 -2.39 -1.79
CA PHE A 48 -7.78 -2.24 -3.22
C PHE A 48 -7.75 -3.59 -3.92
N ASP A 49 -8.32 -3.65 -5.11
CA ASP A 49 -8.21 -4.78 -6.04
C ASP A 49 -8.13 -4.24 -7.48
N ALA A 50 -7.13 -4.71 -8.24
CA ALA A 50 -6.90 -4.24 -9.61
C ALA A 50 -7.81 -4.89 -10.67
N ILE A 51 -8.50 -5.99 -10.33
CA ILE A 51 -9.32 -6.79 -11.26
C ILE A 51 -10.79 -6.72 -10.88
N ASP A 52 -11.10 -6.97 -9.62
CA ASP A 52 -12.46 -7.00 -9.11
C ASP A 52 -12.97 -5.57 -8.85
N PRO A 53 -14.25 -5.28 -9.17
CA PRO A 53 -14.81 -3.97 -8.90
C PRO A 53 -14.91 -3.72 -7.39
N SER A 54 -14.83 -2.45 -6.99
CA SER A 54 -14.96 -2.09 -5.58
C SER A 54 -16.39 -2.34 -5.06
N PRO A 55 -16.53 -3.01 -3.90
CA PRO A 55 -17.81 -3.14 -3.22
C PRO A 55 -18.26 -1.84 -2.54
N TYR A 56 -17.35 -0.86 -2.37
CA TYR A 56 -17.61 0.41 -1.68
C TYR A 56 -18.18 1.46 -2.62
N THR A 57 -17.85 1.39 -3.90
CA THR A 57 -18.53 2.15 -4.97
C THR A 57 -19.86 1.46 -5.29
N GLY A 58 -20.81 1.49 -4.35
CA GLY A 58 -22.13 0.90 -4.55
C GLY A 58 -22.78 1.42 -5.83
N ALA A 59 -23.11 0.52 -6.77
CA ALA A 59 -23.83 0.78 -8.04
C ALA A 59 -23.59 2.18 -8.63
N ALA A 60 -22.34 2.64 -8.67
CA ALA A 60 -22.02 3.94 -9.22
C ALA A 60 -22.51 3.94 -10.68
N PRO A 61 -23.24 4.98 -11.12
CA PRO A 61 -23.80 5.01 -12.46
C PRO A 61 -22.66 4.82 -13.45
N VAL A 62 -22.93 3.97 -14.44
CA VAL A 62 -22.01 3.52 -15.50
C VAL A 62 -21.46 4.70 -16.33
N ASP A 63 -21.88 5.92 -16.05
CA ASP A 63 -21.59 7.16 -16.79
C ASP A 63 -20.24 7.82 -16.44
N VAL A 64 -19.47 7.32 -15.45
CA VAL A 64 -18.10 7.82 -15.20
C VAL A 64 -17.11 7.39 -16.31
N SER A 65 -17.54 6.54 -17.25
CA SER A 65 -16.71 6.07 -18.36
C SER A 65 -16.51 7.08 -19.49
N GLU A 66 -17.14 8.26 -19.48
CA GLU A 66 -16.94 9.26 -20.55
C GLU A 66 -15.69 10.14 -20.38
N SER A 67 -15.18 10.29 -19.16
CA SER A 67 -13.98 11.10 -18.84
C SER A 67 -12.70 10.28 -18.64
N GLY A 68 -12.79 8.94 -18.60
CA GLY A 68 -11.64 8.05 -18.41
C GLY A 68 -11.06 8.03 -16.99
N GLU A 69 -11.68 8.73 -16.03
CA GLU A 69 -11.26 8.76 -14.64
C GLU A 69 -11.90 7.60 -13.87
N MET A 70 -11.09 6.66 -13.38
CA MET A 70 -11.59 5.59 -12.50
C MET A 70 -11.65 6.06 -11.05
N PRO A 71 -12.78 5.89 -10.34
CA PRO A 71 -12.87 6.23 -8.93
C PRO A 71 -11.94 5.34 -8.09
N PRO A 72 -11.49 5.83 -6.91
CA PRO A 72 -10.68 5.03 -6.00
C PRO A 72 -11.44 3.78 -5.55
N PHE A 73 -10.70 2.69 -5.29
CA PHE A 73 -11.32 1.45 -4.85
C PHE A 73 -11.98 1.60 -3.48
N TYR A 74 -11.30 2.20 -2.51
CA TYR A 74 -11.87 2.48 -1.20
C TYR A 74 -12.33 3.95 -1.11
N ILE A 75 -13.40 4.21 -0.38
CA ILE A 75 -13.89 5.56 -0.10
C ILE A 75 -13.90 5.74 1.42
N PRO A 76 -13.10 6.66 1.97
CA PRO A 76 -13.08 6.94 3.40
C PRO A 76 -14.47 7.34 3.90
N THR A 77 -14.88 6.75 5.01
CA THR A 77 -16.25 6.87 5.54
C THR A 77 -16.44 8.07 6.48
N SER A 78 -15.34 8.56 7.07
CA SER A 78 -15.33 9.65 8.05
C SER A 78 -13.97 10.36 8.06
N ALA A 79 -13.85 11.47 8.79
CA ALA A 79 -12.59 12.18 8.94
C ALA A 79 -11.58 11.41 9.82
N GLU A 80 -12.08 10.48 10.62
CA GLU A 80 -11.32 9.61 11.52
C GLU A 80 -10.89 8.30 10.84
N ASP A 81 -11.31 8.08 9.59
CA ASP A 81 -10.98 6.91 8.80
C ASP A 81 -9.54 7.01 8.26
N ASN A 82 -8.59 6.41 8.98
CA ASN A 82 -7.16 6.41 8.64
C ASN A 82 -6.77 5.35 7.58
N THR A 83 -7.73 4.84 6.82
CA THR A 83 -7.47 3.81 5.80
C THR A 83 -6.68 4.38 4.63
N LEU A 84 -5.61 3.70 4.24
CA LEU A 84 -4.81 4.11 3.10
C LEU A 84 -5.52 3.81 1.78
N LEU A 85 -5.43 4.76 0.86
CA LEU A 85 -5.91 4.63 -0.51
C LEU A 85 -4.77 4.13 -1.40
N PHE A 86 -5.02 3.04 -2.11
CA PHE A 86 -4.06 2.46 -3.05
C PHE A 86 -4.55 2.65 -4.49
N GLU A 87 -3.60 2.89 -5.39
CA GLU A 87 -3.84 2.96 -6.83
C GLU A 87 -2.67 2.29 -7.57
N SER A 88 -2.99 1.39 -8.49
CA SER A 88 -2.01 0.69 -9.33
C SER A 88 -2.52 0.41 -10.74
N ARG A 89 -3.67 0.96 -11.11
CA ARG A 89 -4.28 0.80 -12.44
C ARG A 89 -3.67 1.78 -13.43
N PHE A 90 -2.34 1.71 -13.56
CA PHE A 90 -1.54 2.47 -14.53
C PHE A 90 -0.54 1.52 -15.21
N GLU A 91 0.06 1.96 -16.32
CA GLU A 91 0.82 1.10 -17.24
C GLU A 91 1.91 0.24 -16.59
N SER A 92 2.60 0.78 -15.58
CA SER A 92 3.68 0.11 -14.84
C SER A 92 3.29 -0.31 -13.42
N GLY A 93 2.01 -0.31 -13.09
CA GLY A 93 1.51 -0.75 -11.79
C GLY A 93 1.70 -2.26 -11.59
N ASN A 94 2.08 -2.64 -10.38
CA ASN A 94 2.39 -4.03 -10.03
C ASN A 94 1.72 -4.48 -8.72
N LEU A 95 0.72 -3.72 -8.23
CA LEU A 95 -0.07 -4.12 -7.07
C LEU A 95 -1.36 -4.76 -7.57
N ARG A 96 -1.58 -6.03 -7.23
CA ARG A 96 -2.80 -6.78 -7.54
C ARG A 96 -3.88 -6.50 -6.50
N ARG A 97 -3.51 -6.43 -5.22
CA ARG A 97 -4.44 -6.27 -4.09
C ARG A 97 -3.76 -5.66 -2.87
N ALA A 98 -4.49 -4.84 -2.11
CA ALA A 98 -4.10 -4.44 -0.75
C ALA A 98 -5.19 -4.86 0.25
N ILE A 99 -4.77 -5.57 1.29
CA ILE A 99 -5.64 -6.09 2.34
C ILE A 99 -5.19 -5.47 3.66
N GLN A 100 -6.06 -4.71 4.30
CA GLN A 100 -5.80 -4.22 5.64
C GLN A 100 -6.00 -5.36 6.64
N VAL A 101 -4.92 -5.73 7.33
CA VAL A 101 -4.91 -6.81 8.33
C VAL A 101 -5.02 -6.25 9.74
N TYR A 102 -4.46 -5.07 10.01
CA TYR A 102 -4.64 -4.30 11.25
C TYR A 102 -4.80 -2.81 10.94
N GLU A 103 -5.06 -1.98 11.95
CA GLU A 103 -5.31 -0.54 11.80
C GLU A 103 -4.29 0.16 10.89
N TYR A 104 -3.00 -0.13 11.05
CA TYR A 104 -1.91 0.46 10.27
C TYR A 104 -1.08 -0.56 9.48
N GLU A 105 -1.62 -1.76 9.26
CA GLU A 105 -0.88 -2.85 8.62
C GLU A 105 -1.64 -3.43 7.43
N TYR A 106 -0.92 -3.61 6.33
CA TYR A 106 -1.48 -4.03 5.05
C TYR A 106 -0.62 -5.11 4.41
N ASP A 107 -1.27 -6.17 3.94
CA ASP A 107 -0.66 -7.16 3.07
C ASP A 107 -0.82 -6.69 1.61
N LEU A 108 0.31 -6.56 0.92
CA LEU A 108 0.39 -6.13 -0.48
C LEU A 108 0.74 -7.34 -1.35
N ILE A 109 -0.11 -7.61 -2.35
CA ILE A 109 0.00 -8.76 -3.25
C ILE A 109 0.09 -8.25 -4.68
#